data_AF-A0A446APZ8-F1
#
_entry.id   AF-A0A446APZ8-F1
#
_cell.length_a   1.000
_cell.length_b   1.000
_cell.length_c   1.000
_cell.angle_alpha   90.00
_cell.angle_beta   90.00
_cell.angle_gamma   90.00
#
_symmetry.space_group_name_H-M   'P 1'
#
loop_
_entity.id
_entity.type
_entity.pdbx_description
1 polymer ?
#
loop_
_entity_poly.entity_id
_entity_poly.type
_entity_poly.pdbx_seq_one_letter_code
_entity_poly.pdbx_strand_id
1 'polypeptide(L)'
;MSEYLGTNLKLACSHYRSISEVCRQLSINRAQFNKYLSGQSQPTAYNLKRIGDFFGVEDYELGLPPEQFARLIGARSAANPAVSQDDPLAELLRPLREQAGNLSRYCGYYFEYSNCMSVPGSILLSLVHLREERGSFLFERQERQERSSSTDVQAEDWVRCRYLGAAFQLQDRLFLLDYESLTVNEMSQTILIPSFKSRITRLNGLKTGVSSGDRRTPACTRVVWEYLGTEINRISAYRQVKLYRPDDPRIDDDVRERLSAGPIRNGLFEIE
;
A
#
# COMPACT_ATOMS: atom_id res chain seq x y z
N MET A 1 -4.70 -25.15 -6.81
CA MET A 1 -5.30 -24.95 -5.46
C MET A 1 -4.96 -26.18 -4.64
N SER A 2 -3.84 -26.30 -3.93
CA SER A 2 -3.31 -25.46 -2.85
C SER A 2 -1.85 -25.90 -2.57
N GLU A 3 -0.96 -25.79 -3.56
CA GLU A 3 0.40 -26.35 -3.49
C GLU A 3 1.25 -25.75 -2.36
N TYR A 4 0.94 -24.52 -1.96
CA TYR A 4 1.75 -23.74 -1.03
C TYR A 4 1.23 -23.69 0.41
N LEU A 5 0.03 -24.21 0.69
CA LEU A 5 -0.61 -24.08 2.01
C LEU A 5 0.23 -24.68 3.14
N GLY A 6 0.76 -25.90 2.97
CA GLY A 6 1.60 -26.52 3.99
C GLY A 6 2.86 -25.70 4.31
N THR A 7 3.48 -25.14 3.27
CA THR A 7 4.65 -24.27 3.38
C THR A 7 4.31 -22.95 4.06
N ASN A 8 3.20 -22.32 3.68
CA ASN A 8 2.72 -21.07 4.24
C ASN A 8 2.31 -21.22 5.71
N LEU A 9 1.65 -22.32 6.08
CA LEU A 9 1.33 -22.61 7.48
C LEU A 9 2.57 -22.80 8.34
N LYS A 10 3.63 -23.45 7.82
CA LYS A 10 4.92 -23.54 8.52
C LYS A 10 5.53 -22.15 8.72
N LEU A 11 5.49 -21.30 7.69
CA LEU A 11 6.02 -19.95 7.76
C LEU A 11 5.25 -19.10 8.78
N ALA A 12 3.91 -19.17 8.78
CA ALA A 12 3.07 -18.48 9.75
C ALA A 12 3.34 -18.95 11.20
N CYS A 13 3.56 -20.26 11.40
CA CYS A 13 3.90 -20.81 12.71
C CYS A 13 5.30 -20.41 13.21
N SER A 14 6.21 -19.98 12.33
CA SER A 14 7.60 -19.64 12.71
C SER A 14 7.71 -18.44 13.67
N HIS A 15 6.67 -17.61 13.74
CA HIS A 15 6.56 -16.46 14.65
C HIS A 15 6.16 -16.84 16.08
N TYR A 16 5.85 -18.11 16.34
CA TYR A 16 5.39 -18.60 17.63
C TYR A 16 6.42 -19.54 18.25
N ARG A 17 6.38 -19.70 19.59
CA ARG A 17 7.38 -20.50 20.32
C ARG A 17 7.37 -21.98 19.91
N SER A 18 6.21 -22.52 19.53
CA SER A 18 6.09 -23.89 19.03
C SER A 18 4.78 -24.12 18.27
N ILE A 19 4.77 -25.12 17.38
CA ILE A 19 3.54 -25.59 16.73
C ILE A 19 2.51 -26.06 17.76
N SER A 20 2.94 -26.64 18.89
CA SER A 20 2.05 -27.07 19.97
C SER A 20 1.30 -25.91 20.62
N GLU A 21 1.94 -24.76 20.77
CA GLU A 21 1.28 -23.55 21.25
C GLU A 21 0.21 -23.06 20.27
N VAL A 22 0.55 -23.02 18.98
CA VAL A 22 -0.38 -22.63 17.91
C VAL A 22 -1.60 -23.56 17.87
N CYS A 23 -1.39 -24.88 17.95
CA CYS A 23 -2.48 -25.86 18.00
C CYS A 23 -3.42 -25.63 19.20
N ARG A 24 -2.87 -25.24 20.35
CA ARG A 24 -3.66 -24.95 21.56
C ARG A 24 -4.52 -23.70 21.38
N GLN A 25 -3.95 -22.63 20.82
CA GLN A 25 -4.68 -21.38 20.57
C GLN A 25 -5.74 -21.55 19.46
N LEU A 26 -5.42 -22.31 18.42
CA LEU A 26 -6.37 -22.68 17.36
C LEU A 26 -7.42 -23.70 17.81
N SER A 27 -7.24 -24.37 18.96
CA SER A 27 -8.04 -25.53 19.39
C SER A 27 -8.16 -26.61 18.31
N ILE A 28 -7.09 -26.84 17.54
CA ILE A 28 -6.99 -27.90 16.53
C ILE A 28 -6.10 -29.02 17.07
N ASN A 29 -6.48 -30.27 16.83
CA ASN A 29 -5.68 -31.42 17.21
C ASN A 29 -4.30 -31.37 16.52
N ARG A 30 -3.22 -31.52 17.28
CA ARG A 30 -1.84 -31.46 16.76
C ARG A 30 -1.56 -32.48 15.64
N ALA A 31 -2.10 -33.70 15.75
CA ALA A 31 -1.92 -34.71 14.71
C ALA A 31 -2.63 -34.30 13.40
N GLN A 32 -3.79 -33.65 13.50
CA GLN A 32 -4.50 -33.09 12.36
C GLN A 32 -3.77 -31.89 11.76
N PHE A 33 -3.30 -30.97 12.60
CA PHE A 33 -2.55 -29.80 12.14
C PHE A 33 -1.23 -30.18 11.46
N ASN A 34 -0.54 -31.20 11.97
CA ASN A 34 0.67 -31.73 11.32
C ASN A 34 0.40 -32.29 9.92
N LYS A 35 -0.79 -32.88 9.67
CA LYS A 35 -1.19 -33.32 8.33
C LYS A 35 -1.43 -32.15 7.38
N TYR A 36 -1.85 -30.99 7.90
CA TYR A 36 -1.93 -29.75 7.11
C TYR A 36 -0.55 -29.22 6.74
N LEU A 37 0.38 -29.17 7.71
CA LEU A 37 1.76 -28.73 7.49
C LEU A 37 2.53 -29.61 6.49
N SER A 38 2.26 -30.91 6.46
CA SER A 38 2.89 -31.85 5.52
C SER A 38 2.18 -31.93 4.16
N GLY A 39 1.04 -31.26 3.99
CA GLY A 39 0.23 -31.34 2.77
C GLY A 39 -0.53 -32.67 2.59
N GLN A 40 -0.56 -33.53 3.61
CA GLN A 40 -1.26 -34.83 3.57
C GLN A 40 -2.79 -34.71 3.64
N SER A 41 -3.31 -33.58 4.12
CA SER A 41 -4.74 -33.29 4.13
C SER A 41 -4.97 -31.78 4.03
N GLN A 42 -6.14 -31.36 3.56
CA GLN A 42 -6.54 -29.96 3.60
C GLN A 42 -7.47 -29.65 4.78
N PRO A 43 -7.39 -28.45 5.37
CA PRO A 43 -8.37 -27.97 6.33
C PRO A 43 -9.77 -27.90 5.71
N THR A 44 -10.81 -28.11 6.52
CA THR A 44 -12.19 -27.76 6.12
C THR A 44 -12.32 -26.24 6.04
N ALA A 45 -13.32 -25.72 5.31
CA ALA A 45 -13.56 -24.27 5.22
C ALA A 45 -13.65 -23.59 6.61
N TYR A 46 -14.29 -24.25 7.59
CA TYR A 46 -14.34 -23.78 8.97
C TYR A 46 -12.94 -23.67 9.62
N ASN A 47 -12.11 -24.70 9.46
CA ASN A 47 -10.76 -24.70 10.01
C ASN A 47 -9.84 -23.74 9.25
N LEU A 48 -10.01 -23.59 7.94
CA LEU A 48 -9.23 -22.67 7.11
C LEU A 48 -9.48 -21.23 7.55
N LYS A 49 -10.75 -20.83 7.67
CA LYS A 49 -11.14 -19.52 8.19
C LYS A 49 -10.58 -19.27 9.58
N ARG A 50 -10.71 -20.24 10.47
CA ARG A 50 -10.19 -20.13 11.84
C ARG A 50 -8.66 -19.98 11.89
N ILE A 51 -7.97 -20.65 10.97
CA ILE A 51 -6.52 -20.52 10.81
C ILE A 51 -6.17 -19.13 10.24
N GLY A 52 -6.92 -18.66 9.24
CA GLY A 52 -6.79 -17.33 8.66
C GLY A 52 -6.97 -16.22 9.70
N ASP A 53 -8.09 -16.24 10.43
CA ASP A 53 -8.41 -15.30 11.51
C ASP A 53 -7.31 -15.24 12.59
N PHE A 54 -6.70 -16.38 12.90
CA PHE A 54 -5.62 -16.46 13.88
C PHE A 54 -4.32 -15.80 13.40
N PHE A 55 -3.97 -15.98 12.13
CA PHE A 55 -2.77 -15.38 11.54
C PHE A 55 -3.02 -13.98 10.94
N GLY A 56 -4.27 -13.51 10.93
CA GLY A 56 -4.65 -12.22 10.35
C GLY A 56 -4.60 -12.20 8.83
N VAL A 57 -4.91 -13.33 8.18
CA VAL A 57 -4.90 -13.51 6.72
C VAL A 57 -6.20 -14.16 6.24
N GLU A 58 -6.59 -13.90 5.01
CA GLU A 58 -7.76 -14.48 4.35
C GLU A 58 -7.45 -15.88 3.78
N ASP A 59 -8.50 -16.69 3.57
CA ASP A 59 -8.39 -18.09 3.09
C ASP A 59 -7.58 -18.23 1.79
N TYR A 60 -7.73 -17.27 0.86
CA TYR A 60 -7.01 -17.28 -0.41
C TYR A 60 -5.54 -16.89 -0.26
N GLU A 61 -5.18 -16.09 0.75
CA GLU A 61 -3.81 -15.64 1.01
C GLU A 61 -2.93 -16.80 1.48
N LEU A 62 -3.50 -17.73 2.24
CA LEU A 62 -2.82 -18.98 2.65
C LEU A 62 -2.40 -19.86 1.46
N GLY A 63 -3.00 -19.65 0.29
CA GLY A 63 -2.68 -20.37 -0.95
C GLY A 63 -1.66 -19.68 -1.86
N LEU A 64 -1.16 -18.49 -1.51
CA LEU A 64 -0.23 -17.72 -2.34
C LEU A 64 1.15 -18.39 -2.44
N PRO A 65 1.95 -18.06 -3.48
CA PRO A 65 3.36 -18.43 -3.52
C PRO A 65 4.09 -18.04 -2.21
N PRO A 66 4.98 -18.89 -1.66
CA PRO A 66 5.56 -18.67 -0.33
C PRO A 66 6.26 -17.34 -0.14
N GLU A 67 6.90 -16.81 -1.19
CA GLU A 67 7.55 -15.49 -1.16
C GLU A 67 6.54 -14.34 -1.01
N GLN A 68 5.37 -14.45 -1.64
CA GLN A 68 4.30 -13.45 -1.52
C GLN A 68 3.65 -13.54 -0.15
N PHE A 69 3.38 -14.76 0.32
CA PHE A 69 2.84 -14.99 1.66
C PHE A 69 3.80 -14.47 2.75
N ALA A 70 5.12 -14.71 2.61
CA ALA A 70 6.13 -14.22 3.55
C ALA A 70 6.10 -12.69 3.72
N ARG A 71 5.93 -11.95 2.62
CA ARG A 71 5.80 -10.49 2.63
C ARG A 71 4.52 -10.04 3.34
N LEU A 72 3.42 -10.76 3.14
CA LEU A 72 2.13 -10.47 3.78
C LEU A 72 2.19 -10.64 5.31
N ILE A 73 2.74 -11.75 5.79
CA ILE A 73 2.80 -12.04 7.23
C ILE A 73 4.03 -11.48 7.95
N GLY A 74 4.81 -10.62 7.29
CA GLY A 74 6.02 -10.01 7.85
C GLY A 74 7.06 -11.02 8.35
N ALA A 75 6.98 -12.27 7.86
CA ALA A 75 7.90 -13.33 8.24
C ALA A 75 9.25 -13.07 7.59
N ARG A 76 10.16 -12.47 8.35
CA ARG A 76 11.59 -12.64 8.10
C ARG A 76 11.85 -14.13 8.12
N SER A 77 12.11 -14.72 6.95
CA SER A 77 12.63 -16.07 6.87
C SER A 77 13.84 -16.16 7.81
N ALA A 78 13.76 -17.00 8.83
CA ALA A 78 14.84 -17.24 9.80
C ALA A 78 15.96 -18.10 9.17
N ALA A 79 16.32 -17.81 7.92
CA ALA A 79 17.37 -18.47 7.16
C ALA A 79 18.14 -17.44 6.34
N ASN A 80 18.97 -16.65 7.04
CA ASN A 80 20.39 -16.43 6.72
C ASN A 80 20.91 -15.19 7.48
N PRO A 81 21.81 -15.34 8.47
CA PRO A 81 22.71 -14.26 8.87
C PRO A 81 23.85 -14.13 7.86
N ALA A 82 23.52 -14.13 6.57
CA ALA A 82 24.37 -13.52 5.56
C ALA A 82 23.86 -12.08 5.47
N VAL A 83 24.51 -11.17 6.19
CA VAL A 83 24.61 -9.80 5.66
C VAL A 83 25.39 -9.98 4.38
N SER A 84 24.62 -10.14 3.32
CA SER A 84 24.99 -10.14 1.92
C SER A 84 25.94 -8.97 1.69
N GLN A 85 27.19 -9.29 1.39
CA GLN A 85 27.95 -8.44 0.49
C GLN A 85 27.15 -8.38 -0.82
N ASP A 86 26.95 -7.15 -1.30
CA ASP A 86 26.46 -6.74 -2.63
C ASP A 86 24.95 -6.94 -2.91
N ASP A 87 24.07 -6.14 -2.28
CA ASP A 87 22.77 -5.77 -2.89
C ASP A 87 22.97 -4.48 -3.73
N PRO A 88 23.04 -4.56 -5.06
CA PRO A 88 23.32 -3.40 -5.91
C PRO A 88 22.29 -2.28 -5.79
N LEU A 89 21.02 -2.59 -5.44
CA LEU A 89 19.99 -1.57 -5.24
C LEU A 89 20.21 -0.85 -3.90
N ALA A 90 20.56 -1.58 -2.86
CA ALA A 90 20.92 -0.98 -1.58
C ALA A 90 22.16 -0.08 -1.72
N GLU A 91 23.16 -0.49 -2.50
CA GLU A 91 24.35 0.31 -2.79
C GLU A 91 24.02 1.56 -3.61
N LEU A 92 23.22 1.42 -4.67
CA LEU A 92 22.78 2.52 -5.52
C LEU A 92 22.00 3.57 -4.72
N LEU A 93 21.12 3.13 -3.82
CA LEU A 93 20.27 4.01 -3.02
C LEU A 93 20.95 4.51 -1.73
N ARG A 94 22.12 3.96 -1.36
CA ARG A 94 22.83 4.36 -0.13
C ARG A 94 23.14 5.87 -0.09
N PRO A 95 23.74 6.49 -1.12
CA PRO A 95 24.00 7.93 -1.09
C PRO A 95 22.71 8.74 -0.98
N LEU A 96 21.64 8.31 -1.65
CA LEU A 96 20.33 8.96 -1.56
C LEU A 96 19.80 8.94 -0.13
N ARG A 97 19.89 7.79 0.55
CA ARG A 97 19.47 7.65 1.95
C ARG A 97 20.30 8.51 2.91
N GLU A 98 21.61 8.60 2.68
CA GLU A 98 22.53 9.36 3.54
C GLU A 98 22.41 10.88 3.36
N GLN A 99 22.06 11.33 2.16
CA GLN A 99 21.95 12.76 1.83
C GLN A 99 20.52 13.30 1.92
N ALA A 100 19.51 12.42 2.06
CA ALA A 100 18.12 12.83 2.20
C ALA A 100 17.92 13.62 3.50
N GLY A 101 17.12 14.69 3.41
CA GLY A 101 16.73 15.50 4.56
C GLY A 101 15.72 14.81 5.48
N ASN A 102 15.40 15.49 6.58
CA ASN A 102 14.50 15.00 7.61
C ASN A 102 13.03 15.29 7.25
N LEU A 103 12.23 14.23 7.10
CA LEU A 103 10.79 14.31 6.86
C LEU A 103 9.93 14.06 8.10
N SER A 104 10.48 13.98 9.31
CA SER A 104 9.75 13.63 10.53
C SER A 104 8.58 14.60 10.77
N ARG A 105 8.73 15.87 10.37
CA ARG A 105 7.65 16.86 10.41
C ARG A 105 6.44 16.52 9.54
N TYR A 106 6.66 15.80 8.43
CA TYR A 106 5.63 15.36 7.50
C TYR A 106 5.05 13.98 7.88
N CYS A 107 5.55 13.31 8.92
CA CYS A 107 4.97 12.02 9.33
C CYS A 107 3.53 12.17 9.84
N GLY A 108 2.71 11.17 9.52
CA GLY A 108 1.30 11.10 9.85
C GLY A 108 0.44 10.60 8.68
N TYR A 109 -0.86 10.80 8.81
CA TYR A 109 -1.87 10.36 7.86
C TYR A 109 -2.27 11.50 6.93
N TYR A 110 -2.51 11.14 5.67
CA TYR A 110 -2.98 12.06 4.65
C TYR A 110 -4.12 11.44 3.86
N PHE A 111 -5.03 12.29 3.44
CA PHE A 111 -5.84 12.02 2.26
C PHE A 111 -5.13 12.52 1.02
N GLU A 112 -4.86 11.62 0.08
CA GLU A 112 -4.35 11.93 -1.25
C GLU A 112 -5.53 12.03 -2.22
N TYR A 113 -5.75 13.22 -2.79
CA TYR A 113 -6.69 13.44 -3.88
C TYR A 113 -5.91 13.53 -5.19
N SER A 114 -6.32 12.79 -6.21
CA SER A 114 -5.72 12.85 -7.55
C SER A 114 -6.75 12.53 -8.63
N ASN A 115 -6.56 13.03 -9.86
CA ASN A 115 -7.36 12.53 -10.98
C ASN A 115 -7.02 11.07 -11.25
N CYS A 116 -8.03 10.22 -11.35
CA CYS A 116 -7.85 8.79 -11.53
C CYS A 116 -7.34 8.48 -12.95
N MET A 117 -6.20 7.78 -13.04
CA MET A 117 -5.58 7.41 -14.32
C MET A 117 -6.27 6.20 -14.99
N SER A 118 -6.93 5.34 -14.21
CA SER A 118 -7.67 4.16 -14.70
C SER A 118 -9.12 4.46 -15.06
N VAL A 119 -9.74 5.43 -14.38
CA VAL A 119 -11.10 5.90 -14.64
C VAL A 119 -11.07 7.41 -14.88
N PRO A 120 -10.69 7.86 -16.11
CA PRO A 120 -10.61 9.27 -16.44
C PRO A 120 -11.90 10.02 -16.12
N GLY A 121 -11.77 11.24 -15.61
CA GLY A 121 -12.92 12.06 -15.19
C GLY A 121 -13.45 11.73 -13.79
N SER A 122 -12.79 10.84 -13.04
CA SER A 122 -13.06 10.64 -11.60
C SER A 122 -11.89 11.15 -10.76
N ILE A 123 -12.18 11.56 -9.51
CA ILE A 123 -11.17 11.86 -8.50
C ILE A 123 -11.01 10.63 -7.61
N LEU A 124 -9.78 10.15 -7.48
CA LEU A 124 -9.42 9.08 -6.56
C LEU A 124 -8.97 9.68 -5.23
N LEU A 125 -9.62 9.23 -4.15
CA LEU A 125 -9.23 9.54 -2.78
C LEU A 125 -8.55 8.32 -2.16
N SER A 126 -7.29 8.48 -1.82
CA SER A 126 -6.44 7.44 -1.24
C SER A 126 -6.02 7.81 0.17
N LEU A 127 -5.82 6.81 1.04
CA LEU A 127 -5.29 7.04 2.39
C LEU A 127 -3.80 6.75 2.39
N VAL A 128 -3.01 7.73 2.82
CA VAL A 128 -1.56 7.61 2.93
C VAL A 128 -1.14 7.66 4.39
N HIS A 129 -0.18 6.84 4.78
CA HIS A 129 0.50 6.90 6.07
C HIS A 129 2.00 7.01 5.86
N LEU A 130 2.56 8.19 6.11
CA LEU A 130 3.99 8.47 6.04
C LEU A 130 4.60 8.35 7.43
N ARG A 131 5.66 7.55 7.57
CA ARG A 131 6.26 7.20 8.86
C ARG A 131 7.76 7.08 8.76
N GLU A 132 8.44 7.35 9.86
CA GLU A 132 9.86 7.08 10.00
C GLU A 132 10.07 5.65 10.51
N GLU A 133 11.00 4.91 9.90
CA GLU A 133 11.44 3.61 10.35
C GLU A 133 12.95 3.49 10.19
N ARG A 134 13.66 3.35 11.32
CA ARG A 134 15.12 3.19 11.36
C ARG A 134 15.86 4.29 10.58
N GLY A 135 15.42 5.55 10.73
CA GLY A 135 16.01 6.71 10.05
C GLY A 135 15.67 6.85 8.57
N SER A 136 14.82 5.98 8.02
CA SER A 136 14.29 6.09 6.65
C SER A 136 12.81 6.44 6.68
N PHE A 137 12.34 7.22 5.71
CA PHE A 137 10.94 7.60 5.63
C PHE A 137 10.21 6.72 4.63
N LEU A 138 9.25 5.96 5.12
CA LEU A 138 8.47 4.99 4.36
C LEU A 138 7.01 5.38 4.41
N PHE A 139 6.27 5.03 3.38
CA PHE A 139 4.83 5.25 3.38
C PHE A 139 4.08 4.07 2.80
N GLU A 140 2.83 3.99 3.22
CA GLU A 140 1.85 3.09 2.65
C GLU A 140 0.70 3.92 2.10
N ARG A 141 0.24 3.60 0.89
CA ARG A 141 -0.94 4.21 0.26
C ARG A 141 -1.96 3.14 -0.02
N GLN A 142 -3.21 3.39 0.37
CA GLN A 142 -4.32 2.45 0.23
C GLN A 142 -5.43 3.05 -0.60
N GLU A 143 -5.88 2.27 -1.56
CA GLU A 143 -6.90 2.67 -2.52
C GLU A 143 -8.01 1.64 -2.60
N ARG A 144 -9.16 2.09 -3.09
CA ARG A 144 -10.29 1.24 -3.37
C ARG A 144 -10.89 1.64 -4.70
N GLN A 145 -10.81 0.73 -5.67
CA GLN A 145 -11.35 0.92 -7.01
C GLN A 145 -12.48 -0.10 -7.25
N GLU A 146 -13.51 0.33 -7.97
CA GLU A 146 -14.62 -0.53 -8.40
C GLU A 146 -14.18 -1.27 -9.68
N ARG A 147 -14.42 -2.59 -9.76
CA ARG A 147 -13.99 -3.40 -10.92
C ARG A 147 -14.67 -3.03 -12.23
N SER A 148 -15.80 -2.34 -12.20
CA SER A 148 -16.63 -2.11 -13.38
C SER A 148 -17.24 -0.72 -13.35
N SER A 149 -17.19 -0.02 -14.48
CA SER A 149 -17.93 1.22 -14.75
C SER A 149 -19.42 0.99 -15.03
N SER A 150 -19.98 -0.19 -14.72
CA SER A 150 -21.40 -0.51 -14.87
C SER A 150 -22.21 0.02 -13.69
N THR A 151 -23.34 0.66 -13.99
CA THR A 151 -24.25 1.33 -13.03
C THR A 151 -24.98 0.41 -12.04
N ASP A 152 -24.74 -0.90 -12.07
CA ASP A 152 -25.22 -1.87 -11.09
C ASP A 152 -24.01 -2.51 -10.40
N VAL A 153 -23.70 -2.09 -9.18
CA VAL A 153 -22.61 -2.68 -8.39
C VAL A 153 -23.18 -3.18 -7.07
N GLN A 154 -23.25 -4.50 -6.92
CA GLN A 154 -23.42 -5.15 -5.62
C GLN A 154 -22.13 -4.97 -4.80
N ALA A 155 -22.23 -4.93 -3.47
CA ALA A 155 -21.14 -4.56 -2.56
C ALA A 155 -19.89 -5.49 -2.56
N GLU A 156 -19.82 -6.49 -3.45
CA GLU A 156 -18.78 -7.52 -3.50
C GLU A 156 -17.68 -7.29 -4.56
N ASP A 157 -17.78 -6.26 -5.41
CA ASP A 157 -16.84 -6.03 -6.55
C ASP A 157 -15.78 -4.94 -6.33
N TRP A 158 -15.28 -4.77 -5.11
CA TRP A 158 -14.23 -3.78 -4.80
C TRP A 158 -12.82 -4.40 -4.80
N VAL A 159 -11.90 -3.79 -5.55
CA VAL A 159 -10.47 -4.12 -5.48
C VAL A 159 -9.79 -3.14 -4.53
N ARG A 160 -9.06 -3.71 -3.58
CA ARG A 160 -8.15 -2.95 -2.73
C ARG A 160 -6.77 -2.99 -3.36
N CYS A 161 -6.14 -1.82 -3.48
CA CYS A 161 -4.75 -1.71 -3.89
C CYS A 161 -3.94 -1.19 -2.70
N ARG A 162 -2.79 -1.83 -2.46
CA ARG A 162 -1.89 -1.43 -1.38
C ARG A 162 -0.52 -1.12 -1.96
N TYR A 163 -0.09 0.12 -1.81
CA TYR A 163 1.17 0.59 -2.33
C TYR A 163 2.17 0.78 -1.20
N LEU A 164 3.41 0.36 -1.41
CA LEU A 164 4.52 0.51 -0.47
C LEU A 164 5.59 1.37 -1.11
N GLY A 165 6.09 2.35 -0.37
CA GLY A 165 7.02 3.32 -0.90
C GLY A 165 7.98 3.93 0.10
N ALA A 166 8.94 4.67 -0.45
CA ALA A 166 9.91 5.47 0.28
C ALA A 166 9.79 6.94 -0.12
N ALA A 167 10.03 7.81 0.86
CA ALA A 167 10.03 9.25 0.69
C ALA A 167 11.42 9.82 0.99
N PHE A 168 11.84 10.79 0.18
CA PHE A 168 13.14 11.44 0.28
C PHE A 168 12.94 12.96 0.21
N GLN A 169 13.55 13.70 1.14
CA GLN A 169 13.68 15.13 0.99
C GLN A 169 14.97 15.44 0.26
N LEU A 170 14.89 16.09 -0.90
CA LEU A 170 16.06 16.62 -1.58
C LEU A 170 15.83 18.11 -1.80
N GLN A 171 16.72 18.93 -1.24
CA GLN A 171 16.59 20.38 -1.23
C GLN A 171 15.20 20.83 -0.76
N ASP A 172 14.41 21.43 -1.64
CA ASP A 172 13.12 22.04 -1.36
C ASP A 172 11.94 21.22 -1.94
N ARG A 173 12.12 19.91 -2.16
CA ARG A 173 11.05 19.02 -2.64
C ARG A 173 11.00 17.69 -1.88
N LEU A 174 9.81 17.12 -1.80
CA LEU A 174 9.58 15.76 -1.30
C LEU A 174 9.41 14.83 -2.50
N PHE A 175 10.28 13.85 -2.64
CA PHE A 175 10.22 12.83 -3.68
C PHE A 175 9.73 11.53 -3.08
N LEU A 176 8.68 10.95 -3.65
CA LEU A 176 8.08 9.72 -3.20
C LEU A 176 8.03 8.72 -4.35
N LEU A 177 8.39 7.48 -4.07
CA LEU A 177 8.34 6.37 -5.00
C LEU A 177 7.61 5.22 -4.33
N ASP A 178 6.57 4.68 -4.97
CA ASP A 178 5.88 3.49 -4.49
C ASP A 178 5.57 2.50 -5.61
N TYR A 179 5.27 1.27 -5.22
CA TYR A 179 4.77 0.23 -6.11
C TYR A 179 3.57 -0.48 -5.50
N GLU A 180 2.69 -1.00 -6.35
CA GLU A 180 1.54 -1.79 -5.92
C GLU A 180 2.01 -3.17 -5.43
N SER A 181 1.78 -3.48 -4.16
CA SER A 181 2.42 -4.60 -3.47
C SER A 181 1.77 -5.96 -3.71
N LEU A 182 0.50 -6.02 -4.14
CA LEU A 182 -0.22 -7.28 -4.34
C LEU A 182 0.08 -7.93 -5.70
N THR A 183 0.17 -7.11 -6.75
CA THR A 183 0.36 -7.53 -8.14
C THR A 183 1.71 -7.12 -8.70
N VAL A 184 2.34 -6.07 -8.16
CA VAL A 184 3.63 -5.54 -8.63
C VAL A 184 3.57 -5.08 -10.09
N ASN A 185 2.37 -4.73 -10.57
CA ASN A 185 2.16 -4.29 -11.94
C ASN A 185 2.35 -2.79 -12.12
N GLU A 186 2.44 -2.02 -11.04
CA GLU A 186 2.45 -0.56 -11.08
C GLU A 186 3.50 0.02 -10.15
N MET A 187 4.12 1.10 -10.63
CA MET A 187 4.98 1.98 -9.86
C MET A 187 4.51 3.41 -10.10
N SER A 188 4.56 4.25 -9.06
CA SER A 188 4.27 5.66 -9.19
C SER A 188 5.35 6.51 -8.52
N GLN A 189 5.49 7.73 -9.04
CA GLN A 189 6.37 8.74 -8.47
C GLN A 189 5.53 9.99 -8.17
N THR A 190 5.65 10.49 -6.95
CA THR A 190 5.01 11.72 -6.51
C THR A 190 6.07 12.73 -6.08
N ILE A 191 5.93 13.98 -6.53
CA ILE A 191 6.78 15.09 -6.10
C ILE A 191 5.88 16.12 -5.43
N LEU A 192 6.09 16.39 -4.13
CA LEU A 192 5.33 17.37 -3.36
C LEU A 192 6.17 18.61 -3.07
N ILE A 193 5.49 19.77 -3.07
CA ILE A 193 6.01 21.05 -2.61
C ILE A 193 5.88 21.10 -1.07
N PRO A 194 6.99 21.29 -0.32
CA PRO A 194 6.97 21.40 1.13
C PRO A 194 6.15 22.59 1.63
N SER A 195 5.53 22.45 2.80
CA SER A 195 4.89 23.58 3.50
C SER A 195 5.88 24.38 4.35
N PHE A 196 5.99 25.68 4.08
CA PHE A 196 6.78 26.65 4.87
C PHE A 196 5.98 27.31 6.01
N LYS A 197 4.69 26.95 6.18
CA LYS A 197 3.86 27.43 7.31
C LYS A 197 4.24 26.66 8.58
N SER A 198 3.81 27.11 9.77
CA SER A 198 4.08 26.38 11.03
C SER A 198 3.33 25.06 11.14
N ARG A 199 2.11 24.98 10.58
CA ARG A 199 1.28 23.77 10.51
C ARG A 199 1.16 23.28 9.07
N ILE A 200 1.21 21.96 8.89
CA ILE A 200 0.91 21.31 7.61
C ILE A 200 -0.59 21.09 7.56
N THR A 201 -1.23 21.63 6.53
CA THR A 201 -2.65 21.41 6.26
C THR A 201 -2.80 20.69 4.93
N ARG A 202 -2.13 21.20 3.89
CA ARG A 202 -2.10 20.59 2.56
C ARG A 202 -0.68 20.64 1.97
N LEU A 203 -0.37 19.64 1.16
CA LEU A 203 0.79 19.61 0.27
C LEU A 203 0.29 19.43 -1.16
N ASN A 204 0.90 20.11 -2.11
CA ASN A 204 0.53 20.04 -3.52
C ASN A 204 1.67 19.40 -4.30
N GLY A 205 1.34 18.70 -5.38
CA GLY A 205 2.35 18.00 -6.14
C GLY A 205 1.91 17.52 -7.51
N LEU A 206 2.83 16.80 -8.13
CA LEU A 206 2.58 16.02 -9.33
C LEU A 206 2.77 14.54 -9.00
N LYS A 207 1.91 13.71 -9.56
CA LYS A 207 2.01 12.25 -9.52
C LYS A 207 2.06 11.72 -10.94
N THR A 208 3.08 10.93 -11.23
CA THR A 208 3.20 10.19 -12.48
C THR A 208 3.12 8.70 -12.20
N GLY A 209 2.51 7.96 -13.13
CA GLY A 209 2.31 6.54 -12.99
C GLY A 209 1.73 5.96 -14.27
N VAL A 210 1.24 4.74 -14.15
CA VAL A 210 0.62 4.02 -15.25
C VAL A 210 -0.81 3.68 -14.87
N SER A 211 -1.74 3.88 -15.79
CA SER A 211 -3.12 3.42 -15.63
C SER A 211 -3.18 1.91 -15.39
N SER A 212 -3.99 1.48 -14.42
CA SER A 212 -4.25 0.05 -14.16
C SER A 212 -5.10 -0.64 -15.22
N GLY A 213 -5.71 0.12 -16.14
CA GLY A 213 -6.53 -0.41 -17.23
C GLY A 213 -5.71 -1.03 -18.38
N ASP A 214 -6.39 -1.75 -19.27
CA ASP A 214 -5.77 -2.57 -20.34
C ASP A 214 -4.75 -1.82 -21.22
N ARG A 215 -4.94 -0.52 -21.43
CA ARG A 215 -4.05 0.30 -22.26
C ARG A 215 -2.72 0.65 -21.58
N ARG A 216 -2.65 0.53 -20.24
CA ARG A 216 -1.46 0.84 -19.42
C ARG A 216 -0.76 2.12 -19.86
N THR A 217 -1.55 3.14 -20.16
CA THR A 217 -1.03 4.41 -20.67
C THR A 217 -0.30 5.13 -19.53
N PRO A 218 0.96 5.56 -19.72
CA PRO A 218 1.65 6.44 -18.78
C PRO A 218 0.92 7.77 -18.69
N ALA A 219 0.73 8.28 -17.48
CA ALA A 219 0.03 9.54 -17.24
C ALA A 219 0.64 10.31 -16.08
N CYS A 220 0.44 11.63 -16.10
CA CYS A 220 0.81 12.54 -15.03
C CYS A 220 -0.43 13.36 -14.61
N THR A 221 -0.58 13.61 -13.33
CA THR A 221 -1.71 14.34 -12.76
C THR A 221 -1.26 15.20 -11.59
N ARG A 222 -2.02 16.26 -11.31
CA ARG A 222 -1.88 17.02 -10.07
C ARG A 222 -2.39 16.18 -8.89
N VAL A 223 -1.77 16.39 -7.73
CA VAL A 223 -2.14 15.70 -6.50
C VAL A 223 -2.20 16.69 -5.34
N VAL A 224 -3.14 16.48 -4.43
CA VAL A 224 -3.28 17.23 -3.19
C VAL A 224 -3.26 16.26 -2.02
N TRP A 225 -2.37 16.47 -1.06
CA TRP A 225 -2.31 15.72 0.18
C TRP A 225 -2.85 16.57 1.31
N GLU A 226 -3.98 16.18 1.89
CA GLU A 226 -4.56 16.82 3.06
C GLU A 226 -4.12 16.10 4.34
N TYR A 227 -3.51 16.82 5.28
CA TYR A 227 -2.99 16.25 6.51
C TYR A 227 -4.10 15.98 7.53
N LEU A 228 -4.15 14.75 8.02
CA LEU A 228 -5.16 14.28 8.97
C LEU A 228 -4.65 14.21 10.42
N GLY A 229 -3.34 14.38 10.61
CA GLY A 229 -2.67 14.22 11.91
C GLY A 229 -1.90 12.90 12.03
N THR A 230 -1.29 12.68 13.20
CA THR A 230 -0.54 11.46 13.54
C THR A 230 -1.43 10.29 13.91
N GLU A 231 -2.70 10.56 14.23
CA GLU A 231 -3.69 9.57 14.61
C GLU A 231 -5.01 9.88 13.89
N ILE A 232 -5.70 8.82 13.46
CA ILE A 232 -6.98 8.92 12.76
C ILE A 232 -7.95 7.87 13.25
N ASN A 233 -9.24 8.13 13.12
CA ASN A 233 -10.24 7.08 13.14
C ASN A 233 -10.15 6.30 11.83
N ARG A 234 -9.43 5.17 11.84
CA ARG A 234 -9.18 4.34 10.65
C ARG A 234 -10.47 3.93 9.95
N ILE A 235 -11.49 3.50 10.69
CA ILE A 235 -12.77 3.06 10.11
C ILE A 235 -13.43 4.20 9.32
N SER A 236 -13.48 5.40 9.90
CA SER A 236 -14.04 6.59 9.25
C SER A 236 -13.24 7.00 8.03
N ALA A 237 -11.91 6.98 8.12
CA ALA A 237 -11.03 7.33 7.01
C ALA A 237 -11.17 6.35 5.84
N TYR A 238 -11.14 5.04 6.11
CA TYR A 238 -11.29 4.01 5.06
C TYR A 238 -12.63 4.04 4.34
N ARG A 239 -13.71 4.48 5.01
CA ARG A 239 -15.02 4.64 4.36
C ARG A 239 -15.03 5.75 3.31
N GLN A 240 -14.11 6.70 3.41
CA GLN A 240 -13.95 7.79 2.46
C GLN A 240 -13.03 7.41 1.30
N VAL A 241 -12.16 6.41 1.45
CA VAL A 241 -11.27 5.95 0.37
C VAL A 241 -12.08 5.27 -0.74
N LYS A 242 -12.20 5.94 -1.90
CA LYS A 242 -12.92 5.47 -3.10
C LYS A 242 -12.74 6.46 -4.26
N LEU A 243 -13.39 6.16 -5.38
CA LEU A 243 -13.61 7.10 -6.48
C LEU A 243 -14.78 8.05 -6.19
N TYR A 244 -14.59 9.30 -6.56
CA TYR A 244 -15.56 10.38 -6.48
C TYR A 244 -15.78 10.99 -7.85
N ARG A 245 -16.99 11.48 -8.09
CA ARG A 245 -17.24 12.36 -9.24
C ARG A 245 -16.57 13.71 -8.98
N PRO A 246 -16.10 14.43 -10.01
CA PRO A 246 -15.43 15.71 -9.84
C PRO A 246 -16.31 16.76 -9.14
N ASP A 247 -17.63 16.68 -9.30
CA ASP A 247 -18.64 17.57 -8.73
C ASP A 247 -19.18 17.09 -7.37
N ASP A 248 -18.60 16.04 -6.77
CA ASP A 248 -19.08 15.52 -5.49
C ASP A 248 -18.90 16.56 -4.36
N PRO A 249 -19.96 16.90 -3.61
CA PRO A 249 -19.93 17.98 -2.61
C PRO A 249 -19.02 17.67 -1.41
N ARG A 250 -18.55 16.42 -1.26
CA ARG A 250 -17.59 16.03 -0.22
C ARG A 250 -16.15 16.45 -0.56
N ILE A 251 -15.88 16.79 -1.81
CA ILE A 251 -14.60 17.35 -2.23
C ILE A 251 -14.71 18.86 -2.17
N ASP A 252 -13.93 19.49 -1.31
CA ASP A 252 -13.85 20.95 -1.15
C ASP A 252 -13.41 21.65 -2.44
N ASP A 253 -13.89 22.88 -2.65
CA ASP A 253 -13.67 23.62 -3.90
C ASP A 253 -12.19 23.92 -4.15
N ASP A 254 -11.39 24.22 -3.11
CA ASP A 254 -9.94 24.44 -3.23
C ASP A 254 -9.20 23.17 -3.68
N VAL A 255 -9.66 21.98 -3.25
CA VAL A 255 -9.09 20.71 -3.75
C VAL A 255 -9.41 20.53 -5.23
N ARG A 256 -10.65 20.79 -5.66
CA ARG A 256 -11.02 20.68 -7.08
C ARG A 256 -10.22 21.65 -7.95
N GLU A 257 -10.07 22.89 -7.50
CA GLU A 257 -9.29 23.91 -8.20
C GLU A 257 -7.83 23.46 -8.36
N ARG A 258 -7.21 22.95 -7.29
CA ARG A 258 -5.82 22.44 -7.34
C ARG A 258 -5.66 21.22 -8.24
N LEU A 259 -6.68 20.37 -8.34
CA LEU A 259 -6.68 19.20 -9.22
C LEU A 259 -6.99 19.55 -10.68
N SER A 260 -7.53 20.74 -10.95
CA SER A 260 -7.79 21.18 -12.31
C SER A 260 -6.48 21.26 -13.09
N ALA A 261 -6.48 20.72 -14.32
CA ALA A 261 -5.29 20.72 -15.15
C ALA A 261 -4.98 22.16 -15.60
N GLY A 262 -3.77 22.64 -15.27
CA GLY A 262 -3.21 23.84 -15.87
C GLY A 262 -2.75 23.58 -17.30
N PRO A 263 -2.50 24.62 -18.10
CA PRO A 263 -2.00 24.46 -19.47
C PRO A 263 -0.59 23.85 -19.47
N ILE A 264 -0.28 23.05 -20.50
CA ILE A 264 1.11 22.69 -20.80
C ILE A 264 1.82 23.97 -21.28
N ARG A 265 2.85 24.40 -20.55
CA ARG A 265 3.63 25.60 -20.86
C ARG A 265 4.98 25.17 -21.41
N ASN A 266 5.34 25.64 -22.60
CA ASN A 266 6.62 25.32 -23.25
C ASN A 266 6.91 23.80 -23.35
N GLY A 267 5.87 22.97 -23.50
CA GLY A 267 6.00 21.50 -23.55
C GLY A 267 6.11 20.82 -22.18
N LEU A 268 6.02 21.57 -21.07
CA LEU A 268 6.10 21.07 -19.71
C LEU A 268 4.73 21.11 -19.02
N PHE A 269 4.43 20.07 -18.23
CA PHE A 269 3.30 20.07 -17.31
C PHE A 269 3.82 20.36 -15.90
N GLU A 270 3.64 21.61 -15.47
CA GLU A 270 4.17 22.11 -14.21
C GLU A 270 3.03 22.57 -13.29
N ILE A 271 3.34 22.63 -12.00
CA ILE A 271 2.48 23.23 -10.97
C ILE A 271 3.22 24.41 -10.34
N GLU A 272 2.47 25.46 -10.04
CA GLU A 272 2.96 26.65 -9.35
C GLU A 272 2.98 26.44 -7.83
#